data_AF-A0A956IK28-F1
#
_entry.id   AF-A0A956IK28-F1
#
_cell.length_a   1.000
_cell.length_b   1.000
_cell.length_c   1.000
_cell.angle_alpha   90.00
_cell.angle_beta   90.00
_cell.angle_gamma   90.00
#
_symmetry.space_group_name_H-M   'P 1'
#
loop_
_entity.id
_entity.type
_entity.pdbx_description
1 polymer ?
#
loop_
_entity_poly.entity_id
_entity_poly.type
_entity_poly.pdbx_seq_one_letter_code
_entity_poly.pdbx_strand_id
1 'polypeptide(L)'
;RIDNSPVAASEVDLGSRTPVLITTNGTQALLAAAACAPEVLLASFVDLYAVARHLAESATTRVLLMPAGQVARGEACVEDDLCADALAALLAGREPDLQAASRIIRADPLVRQRIEVEPCFGIDLEVALAPQPSQRALQFEALGRGVGHILRVA
;
A
#
# COMPACT_ATOMS: atom_id res chain seq x y z
N ARG A 1 -11.08 -13.39 -14.04
CA ARG A 1 -9.87 -12.62 -13.71
C ARG A 1 -10.35 -11.25 -13.29
N ILE A 2 -10.01 -10.82 -12.08
CA ILE A 2 -10.30 -9.47 -11.59
C ILE A 2 -9.03 -8.67 -11.85
N ASP A 3 -9.18 -7.40 -12.23
CA ASP A 3 -8.05 -6.49 -12.36
C ASP A 3 -7.56 -6.03 -10.96
N ASN A 4 -6.68 -5.04 -10.92
CA ASN A 4 -6.14 -4.51 -9.68
C ASN A 4 -6.94 -3.30 -9.16
N SER A 5 -8.24 -3.23 -9.47
CA SER A 5 -9.15 -2.21 -8.93
C SER A 5 -9.61 -2.62 -7.52
N PRO A 6 -9.34 -1.81 -6.48
CA PRO A 6 -9.90 -2.03 -5.15
C PRO A 6 -11.43 -2.08 -5.15
N VAL A 7 -12.10 -1.27 -5.98
CA VAL A 7 -13.56 -1.29 -6.11
C VAL A 7 -14.02 -2.63 -6.67
N ALA A 8 -13.49 -3.07 -7.81
CA ALA A 8 -13.86 -4.34 -8.41
C ALA A 8 -13.55 -5.53 -7.49
N ALA A 9 -12.43 -5.49 -6.77
CA ALA A 9 -12.06 -6.52 -5.80
C ALA A 9 -13.05 -6.60 -4.62
N SER A 10 -13.63 -5.47 -4.20
CA SER A 10 -14.58 -5.41 -3.09
C SER A 10 -15.96 -6.00 -3.41
N GLU A 11 -16.34 -6.04 -4.69
CA GLU A 11 -17.64 -6.53 -5.15
C GLU A 11 -17.67 -8.04 -5.39
N VAL A 12 -16.51 -8.71 -5.33
CA VAL A 12 -16.39 -10.12 -5.66
C VAL A 12 -16.67 -11.00 -4.45
N ASP A 13 -17.62 -11.91 -4.59
CA ASP A 13 -17.80 -13.01 -3.64
C ASP A 13 -16.78 -14.13 -3.89
N LEU A 14 -15.80 -14.21 -2.99
CA LEU A 14 -14.77 -15.25 -3.02
C LEU A 14 -15.20 -16.53 -2.31
N GLY A 15 -16.28 -16.51 -1.51
CA GLY A 15 -16.65 -17.62 -0.63
C GLY A 15 -15.47 -18.04 0.26
N SER A 16 -15.15 -19.33 0.27
CA SER A 16 -13.99 -19.89 0.99
C SER A 16 -12.68 -19.90 0.18
N ARG A 17 -12.66 -19.33 -1.02
CA ARG A 17 -11.48 -19.34 -1.89
C ARG A 17 -10.48 -18.29 -1.44
N THR A 18 -9.20 -18.64 -1.51
CA THR A 18 -8.10 -17.68 -1.32
C THR A 18 -7.77 -17.00 -2.65
N PRO A 19 -7.87 -15.67 -2.77
CA PRO A 19 -7.52 -14.97 -4.01
C PRO A 19 -6.01 -15.00 -4.22
N VAL A 20 -5.59 -15.11 -5.50
CA VAL A 20 -4.19 -14.96 -5.90
C VAL A 20 -4.05 -13.62 -6.61
N LEU A 21 -3.33 -12.70 -5.99
CA LEU A 21 -3.02 -11.39 -6.55
C LEU A 21 -1.63 -11.44 -7.21
N ILE A 22 -1.56 -11.10 -8.49
CA ILE A 22 -0.31 -11.03 -9.26
C ILE A 22 -0.13 -9.58 -9.69
N THR A 23 0.92 -8.93 -9.20
CA THR A 23 1.28 -7.56 -9.58
C THR A 23 2.73 -7.50 -10.03
N THR A 24 3.06 -6.57 -10.93
CA THR A 24 4.43 -6.41 -11.39
C THR A 24 5.31 -5.74 -10.33
N ASN A 25 4.87 -4.61 -9.78
CA ASN A 25 5.69 -3.82 -8.86
C ASN A 25 5.57 -4.31 -7.42
N GLY A 26 4.34 -4.49 -6.92
CA GLY A 26 4.09 -4.86 -5.52
C GLY A 26 4.73 -6.19 -5.12
N THR A 27 4.62 -7.22 -5.97
CA THR A 27 5.24 -8.52 -5.67
C THR A 27 6.76 -8.44 -5.62
N GLN A 28 7.41 -7.66 -6.49
CA GLN A 28 8.87 -7.48 -6.45
C GLN A 28 9.31 -6.69 -5.21
N ALA A 29 8.59 -5.62 -4.85
CA ALA A 29 8.87 -4.84 -3.66
C ALA A 29 8.75 -5.68 -2.37
N LEU A 30 7.70 -6.51 -2.25
CA LEU A 30 7.51 -7.40 -1.10
C LEU A 30 8.62 -8.44 -0.98
N LEU A 31 9.06 -9.04 -2.09
CA LEU A 31 10.16 -10.00 -2.08
C LEU A 31 11.50 -9.34 -1.73
N ALA A 32 11.74 -8.12 -2.21
CA ALA A 32 12.92 -7.34 -1.83
C ALA A 32 12.91 -6.98 -0.34
N ALA A 33 11.76 -6.51 0.18
CA ALA A 33 11.58 -6.21 1.60
C ALA A 33 11.80 -7.46 2.48
N ALA A 34 11.25 -8.60 2.11
CA ALA A 34 11.40 -9.86 2.83
C ALA A 34 12.85 -10.39 2.82
N ALA A 35 13.67 -9.97 1.85
CA ALA A 35 15.09 -10.32 1.82
C ALA A 35 15.94 -9.48 2.80
N CYS A 36 15.45 -8.32 3.25
CA CYS A 36 16.20 -7.41 4.12
C CYS A 36 15.57 -7.16 5.50
N ALA A 37 14.31 -7.55 5.72
CA ALA A 37 13.60 -7.35 6.97
C ALA A 37 12.94 -8.65 7.45
N PRO A 38 12.97 -8.93 8.77
CA PRO A 38 12.33 -10.11 9.35
C PRO A 38 10.80 -10.01 9.37
N GLU A 39 10.28 -8.78 9.29
CA GLU A 39 8.87 -8.46 9.26
C GLU A 39 8.61 -7.49 8.11
N VAL A 40 7.58 -7.76 7.32
CA VAL A 40 7.19 -6.95 6.17
C VAL A 40 5.72 -6.60 6.33
N LEU A 41 5.44 -5.32 6.57
CA LEU A 41 4.08 -4.79 6.60
C LEU A 41 3.76 -4.14 5.26
N LEU A 42 2.52 -4.30 4.80
CA LEU A 42 1.97 -3.50 3.72
C LEU A 42 1.39 -2.23 4.31
N ALA A 43 1.63 -1.11 3.65
CA ALA A 43 1.09 0.18 4.03
C ALA A 43 0.52 0.89 2.80
N SER A 44 -0.63 1.51 3.01
CA SER A 44 -1.35 2.38 2.08
C SER A 44 -1.98 3.52 2.86
N PHE A 45 -2.55 4.52 2.19
CA PHE A 45 -3.33 5.55 2.89
C PHE A 45 -4.54 4.95 3.66
N VAL A 46 -5.09 3.83 3.20
CA VAL A 46 -6.25 3.16 3.81
C VAL A 46 -5.94 2.62 5.20
N ASP A 47 -4.80 1.95 5.37
CA ASP A 47 -4.41 1.26 6.61
C ASP A 47 -3.25 1.96 7.35
N LEU A 48 -2.88 3.17 6.93
CA LEU A 48 -1.75 3.96 7.44
C LEU A 48 -1.67 4.02 8.98
N TYR A 49 -2.78 4.36 9.63
CA TYR A 49 -2.87 4.48 11.09
C TYR A 49 -2.77 3.12 11.79
N ALA A 50 -3.26 2.06 11.16
CA ALA A 50 -3.15 0.71 11.70
C ALA A 50 -1.69 0.23 11.70
N VAL A 51 -0.96 0.49 10.61
CA VAL A 51 0.47 0.20 10.50
C VAL A 51 1.27 0.99 11.53
N ALA A 52 1.01 2.30 11.66
CA ALA A 52 1.69 3.14 12.65
C ALA A 52 1.46 2.65 14.09
N ARG A 53 0.21 2.28 14.43
CA ARG A 53 -0.14 1.70 15.74
C ARG A 53 0.57 0.37 15.98
N HIS A 54 0.54 -0.53 15.01
CA HIS A 54 1.19 -1.83 15.08
C HIS A 54 2.70 -1.70 15.38
N LEU A 55 3.38 -0.80 14.65
CA LEU A 55 4.81 -0.54 14.85
C LEU A 55 5.13 0.09 16.22
N ALA A 56 4.24 0.96 16.73
CA ALA A 56 4.40 1.55 18.06
C ALA A 56 4.24 0.50 19.18
N GLU A 57 3.34 -0.48 18.99
CA GLU A 57 3.07 -1.55 19.95
C GLU A 57 4.13 -2.66 19.92
N SER A 58 4.77 -2.91 18.76
CA SER A 58 5.75 -4.00 18.59
C SER A 58 7.15 -3.73 19.15
N ALA A 59 7.37 -2.59 19.82
CA ALA A 59 8.68 -2.12 20.31
C ALA A 59 9.78 -2.09 19.22
N THR A 60 9.38 -1.92 17.96
CA THR A 60 10.30 -1.86 16.81
C THR A 60 11.15 -0.60 16.86
N THR A 61 12.47 -0.76 16.82
CA THR A 61 13.43 0.37 16.94
C THR A 61 13.93 0.89 15.60
N ARG A 62 13.77 0.13 14.51
CA ARG A 62 14.21 0.49 13.17
C ARG A 62 13.16 0.08 12.16
N VAL A 63 12.67 1.05 11.40
CA VAL A 63 11.70 0.84 10.33
C VAL A 63 12.35 1.28 9.01
N LEU A 64 12.26 0.42 8.00
CA LEU A 64 12.58 0.77 6.61
C LEU A 64 11.27 1.04 5.88
N LEU A 65 11.10 2.25 5.35
CA LEU A 65 9.99 2.57 4.47
C LEU A 65 10.43 2.34 3.03
N MET A 66 9.68 1.51 2.30
CA MET A 66 10.00 1.12 0.93
C MET A 66 8.82 1.45 0.01
N PRO A 67 8.77 2.66 -0.57
CA PRO A 67 7.91 2.97 -1.71
C PRO A 67 8.13 1.93 -2.83
N ALA A 68 7.07 1.36 -3.38
CA ALA A 68 7.20 0.32 -4.40
C ALA A 68 7.66 0.90 -5.74
N GLY A 69 7.13 2.07 -6.11
CA GLY A 69 7.42 2.78 -7.34
C GLY A 69 7.14 1.95 -8.60
N GLN A 70 7.78 2.33 -9.69
CA GLN A 70 7.79 1.57 -10.94
C GLN A 70 9.08 0.76 -11.03
N VAL A 71 9.10 -0.41 -10.37
CA VAL A 71 10.29 -1.27 -10.26
C VAL A 71 10.97 -1.54 -11.62
N ALA A 72 10.20 -1.77 -12.68
CA ALA A 72 10.75 -2.06 -14.02
C ALA A 72 11.48 -0.86 -14.66
N ARG A 73 11.16 0.36 -14.25
CA ARG A 73 11.76 1.61 -14.77
C ARG A 73 12.72 2.25 -13.76
N GLY A 74 12.69 1.81 -12.49
CA GLY A 74 13.43 2.46 -11.41
C GLY A 74 12.94 3.86 -11.09
N GLU A 75 11.67 4.15 -11.38
CA GLU A 75 11.06 5.47 -11.20
C GLU A 75 10.22 5.49 -9.92
N ALA A 76 10.30 6.62 -9.20
CA ALA A 76 9.45 6.86 -8.04
C ALA A 76 8.00 7.16 -8.47
N CYS A 77 7.05 6.81 -7.62
CA CYS A 77 5.64 7.15 -7.77
C CYS A 77 5.27 8.15 -6.68
N VAL A 78 4.67 9.28 -7.07
CA VAL A 78 4.34 10.36 -6.13
C VAL A 78 3.41 9.90 -5.01
N GLU A 79 2.49 8.99 -5.31
CA GLU A 79 1.56 8.42 -4.34
C GLU A 79 2.25 7.51 -3.31
N ASP A 80 3.24 6.73 -3.75
CA ASP A 80 3.98 5.82 -2.87
C ASP A 80 4.91 6.62 -1.94
N ASP A 81 5.60 7.62 -2.47
CA ASP A 81 6.48 8.51 -1.70
C ASP A 81 5.69 9.31 -0.66
N LEU A 82 4.55 9.89 -1.07
CA LEU A 82 3.70 10.64 -0.13
C LEU A 82 3.05 9.74 0.93
N CYS A 83 2.74 8.49 0.59
CA CYS A 83 2.27 7.52 1.58
C CYS A 83 3.38 7.18 2.58
N ALA A 84 4.61 6.99 2.12
CA ALA A 84 5.76 6.77 2.99
C ALA A 84 6.05 7.98 3.88
N ASP A 85 6.00 9.20 3.35
CA ASP A 85 6.16 10.44 4.12
C ASP A 85 5.07 10.59 5.19
N ALA A 86 3.83 10.23 4.86
CA ALA A 86 2.73 10.26 5.82
C ALA A 86 2.94 9.24 6.96
N LEU A 87 3.40 8.03 6.64
CA LEU A 87 3.75 7.02 7.66
C LEU A 87 4.94 7.48 8.51
N ALA A 88 5.97 8.06 7.89
CA ALA A 88 7.13 8.62 8.58
C ALA A 88 6.73 9.73 9.56
N ALA A 89 5.77 10.58 9.18
CA ALA A 89 5.22 11.60 10.07
C ALA A 89 4.56 10.98 11.30
N LEU A 90 3.69 9.98 11.11
CA LEU A 90 3.02 9.28 12.21
C LEU A 90 4.02 8.60 13.15
N LEU A 91 5.02 7.91 12.61
CA LEU A 91 6.08 7.27 13.40
C LEU A 91 6.93 8.28 14.17
N ALA A 92 7.01 9.53 13.69
CA ALA A 92 7.65 10.64 14.39
C ALA A 92 6.70 11.39 15.36
N GLY A 93 5.48 10.89 15.59
CA GLY A 93 4.49 11.52 16.46
C GLY A 93 3.87 12.80 15.88
N ARG A 94 3.89 12.97 14.56
CA ARG A 94 3.31 14.12 13.85
C ARG A 94 2.09 13.67 13.05
N GLU A 95 1.06 14.51 13.03
CA GLU A 95 -0.11 14.26 12.17
C GLU A 95 0.22 14.65 10.71
N PRO A 96 0.05 13.75 9.73
CA PRO A 96 0.27 14.05 8.32
C PRO A 96 -0.89 14.85 7.71
N ASP A 97 -0.60 15.75 6.78
CA ASP A 97 -1.64 16.44 5.98
C ASP A 97 -2.05 15.58 4.78
N LEU A 98 -2.95 14.63 5.03
CA LEU A 98 -3.45 13.71 4.00
C LEU A 98 -4.26 14.43 2.91
N GLN A 99 -4.84 15.59 3.20
CA GLN A 99 -5.54 16.40 2.20
C GLN A 99 -4.56 17.07 1.25
N ALA A 100 -3.42 17.56 1.75
CA ALA A 100 -2.33 18.05 0.90
C ALA A 100 -1.75 16.95 0.03
N ALA A 101 -1.47 15.77 0.60
CA ALA A 101 -1.00 14.61 -0.16
C ALA A 101 -1.99 14.25 -1.29
N SER A 102 -3.29 14.13 -0.98
CA SER A 102 -4.34 13.86 -1.97
C SER A 102 -4.38 14.91 -3.09
N ARG A 103 -4.26 16.21 -2.75
CA ARG A 103 -4.22 17.28 -3.75
C ARG A 103 -3.00 17.17 -4.68
N ILE A 104 -1.83 16.83 -4.14
CA ILE A 104 -0.60 16.66 -4.91
C ILE A 104 -0.75 15.45 -5.85
N ILE A 105 -1.20 14.30 -5.34
CA ILE A 105 -1.40 13.07 -6.12
C ILE A 105 -2.38 13.31 -7.28
N ARG A 106 -3.51 13.99 -7.03
CA ARG A 106 -4.50 14.32 -8.08
C ARG A 106 -3.99 15.35 -9.09
N ALA A 107 -2.97 16.12 -8.72
CA ALA A 107 -2.35 17.09 -9.61
C ALA A 107 -1.26 16.48 -10.50
N ASP A 108 -0.79 15.28 -10.17
CA ASP A 108 0.26 14.59 -10.89
C ASP A 108 -0.14 14.28 -12.35
N PRO A 109 0.71 14.57 -13.35
CA PRO A 109 0.38 14.34 -14.75
C PRO A 109 0.09 12.88 -15.10
N LEU A 110 0.80 11.92 -14.49
CA LEU A 110 0.59 10.49 -14.77
C LEU A 110 -0.73 10.02 -14.15
N VAL A 111 -1.04 10.46 -12.94
CA VAL A 111 -2.33 10.18 -12.29
C VAL A 111 -3.48 10.76 -13.10
N ARG A 112 -3.37 12.02 -13.56
CA ARG A 112 -4.39 12.66 -14.41
C ARG A 112 -4.58 11.92 -15.72
N GLN A 113 -3.49 11.57 -16.39
CA GLN A 113 -3.55 10.79 -17.62
C GLN A 113 -4.29 9.47 -17.38
N ARG A 114 -3.97 8.74 -16.30
CA ARG A 114 -4.65 7.48 -15.95
C ARG A 114 -6.15 7.68 -15.69
N ILE A 115 -6.55 8.76 -15.01
CA ILE A 115 -7.98 9.09 -14.82
C ILE A 115 -8.70 9.25 -16.16
N GLU A 116 -8.05 9.83 -17.16
CA GLU A 116 -8.64 10.05 -18.49
C GLU A 116 -8.72 8.75 -19.32
N VAL A 117 -7.73 7.85 -19.19
CA VAL A 117 -7.62 6.67 -20.06
C VAL A 117 -8.14 5.36 -19.44
N GLU A 118 -8.19 5.27 -18.12
CA GLU A 118 -8.64 4.08 -17.38
C GLU A 118 -10.02 4.32 -16.78
N PRO A 119 -11.08 3.67 -17.32
CA PRO A 119 -12.40 3.68 -16.70
C PRO A 119 -12.30 3.22 -15.24
N CYS A 120 -13.02 3.90 -14.34
CA CYS A 120 -13.06 3.62 -12.89
C CYS A 120 -11.81 3.96 -12.07
N PHE A 121 -10.65 4.28 -12.68
CA PHE A 121 -9.44 4.62 -11.91
C PHE A 121 -9.64 5.81 -10.97
N GLY A 122 -10.46 6.79 -11.37
CA GLY A 122 -10.81 7.92 -10.49
C GLY A 122 -11.51 7.47 -9.20
N ILE A 123 -12.39 6.47 -9.27
CA ILE A 123 -13.09 5.93 -8.10
C ILE A 123 -12.12 5.10 -7.24
N ASP A 124 -11.29 4.29 -7.89
CA ASP A 124 -10.23 3.54 -7.19
C ASP A 124 -9.29 4.47 -6.43
N LEU A 125 -8.94 5.61 -7.02
CA LEU A 125 -8.11 6.62 -6.38
C LEU A 125 -8.80 7.24 -5.16
N GLU A 126 -10.11 7.53 -5.21
CA GLU A 126 -10.85 7.97 -4.01
C GLU A 126 -10.77 6.94 -2.88
N VAL A 127 -11.00 5.67 -3.20
CA VAL A 127 -10.96 4.58 -2.21
C VAL A 127 -9.55 4.41 -1.65
N ALA A 128 -8.53 4.42 -2.51
CA ALA A 128 -7.14 4.23 -2.13
C ALA A 128 -6.60 5.36 -1.25
N LEU A 129 -7.10 6.58 -1.41
CA LEU A 129 -6.68 7.75 -0.63
C LEU A 129 -7.51 7.98 0.64
N ALA A 130 -8.53 7.18 0.91
CA ALA A 130 -9.43 7.35 2.05
C ALA A 130 -8.96 6.52 3.27
N PRO A 131 -8.43 7.14 4.33
CA PRO A 131 -7.96 6.41 5.50
C PRO A 131 -9.09 5.75 6.27
N GLN A 132 -8.83 4.54 6.78
CA GLN A 132 -9.76 3.76 7.57
C GLN A 132 -9.08 3.35 8.89
N PRO A 133 -9.20 4.15 9.97
CA PRO A 133 -8.47 3.92 11.22
C PRO A 133 -8.77 2.59 11.94
N SER A 134 -9.92 1.98 11.63
CA SER A 134 -10.36 0.68 12.16
C SER A 134 -9.73 -0.51 11.44
N GLN A 135 -8.98 -0.28 10.35
CA GLN A 135 -8.27 -1.34 9.67
C GLN A 135 -7.22 -1.97 10.59
N ARG A 136 -6.85 -3.19 10.21
CA ARG A 136 -5.73 -3.93 10.77
C ARG A 136 -4.56 -3.83 9.80
N ALA A 137 -3.34 -3.79 10.34
CA ALA A 137 -2.16 -3.85 9.49
C ALA A 137 -2.11 -5.21 8.77
N LEU A 138 -1.52 -5.20 7.59
CA LEU A 138 -1.32 -6.40 6.78
C LEU A 138 0.16 -6.77 6.81
N GLN A 139 0.45 -8.04 7.09
CA GLN A 139 1.81 -8.57 7.07
C GLN A 139 1.98 -9.52 5.88
N PHE A 140 3.13 -9.43 5.22
CA PHE A 140 3.57 -10.39 4.22
C PHE A 140 4.48 -11.44 4.85
N GLU A 141 4.13 -12.72 4.66
CA GLU A 141 4.96 -13.86 5.02
C GLU A 141 5.48 -14.55 3.76
N ALA A 142 6.79 -14.50 3.53
CA ALA A 142 7.41 -15.18 2.41
C ALA A 142 7.42 -16.70 2.63
N LEU A 143 6.97 -17.46 1.63
CA LEU A 143 6.98 -18.93 1.62
C LEU A 143 8.13 -19.52 0.81
N GLY A 144 9.00 -18.66 0.25
CA GLY A 144 10.04 -19.02 -0.70
C GLY A 144 9.54 -19.08 -2.14
N ARG A 145 10.47 -19.19 -3.11
CA ARG A 145 10.20 -19.29 -4.56
C ARG A 145 9.37 -18.13 -5.15
N GLY A 146 9.47 -16.93 -4.57
CA GLY A 146 8.78 -15.74 -5.08
C GLY A 146 7.28 -15.68 -4.73
N VAL A 147 6.83 -16.45 -3.74
CA VAL A 147 5.44 -16.49 -3.27
C VAL A 147 5.40 -16.18 -1.77
N GLY A 148 4.29 -15.59 -1.32
CA GLY A 148 4.01 -15.41 0.10
C GLY A 148 2.52 -15.26 0.38
N HIS A 149 2.18 -15.20 1.66
CA HIS A 149 0.82 -14.95 2.14
C HIS A 149 0.71 -13.54 2.71
N ILE A 150 -0.48 -12.96 2.58
CA ILE A 150 -0.83 -11.71 3.26
C ILE A 150 -1.80 -12.06 4.39
N LEU A 151 -1.43 -11.70 5.61
CA LEU A 151 -2.19 -11.96 6.82
C LEU A 151 -2.57 -10.63 7.47
N ARG A 152 -3.71 -10.61 8.19
CA ARG A 152 -4.05 -9.47 9.05
C ARG A 152 -3.36 -9.66 10.39
N VAL A 153 -2.67 -8.64 10.86
CA VAL A 153 -2.06 -8.59 12.19
C VAL A 153 -2.78 -7.59 13.09
N ALA A 154 -2.65 -7.77 14.41
CA ALA A 154 -3.38 -6.98 15.41
C ALA A 154 -3.01 -5.48 15.34
#